data_AF-A0AAN8X1Z5-F1
#
_entry.id   AF-A0AAN8X1Z5-F1
#
_cell.length_a   1.000
_cell.length_b   1.000
_cell.length_c   1.000
_cell.angle_alpha   90.00
_cell.angle_beta   90.00
_cell.angle_gamma   90.00
#
_symmetry.space_group_name_H-M   'P 1'
#
loop_
_entity.id
_entity.type
_entity.pdbx_description
1 polymer ?
#
loop_
_entity_poly.entity_id
_entity_poly.type
_entity_poly.pdbx_seq_one_letter_code
_entity_poly.pdbx_strand_id
1 'polypeptide(L)'
;MVTKMILTLNQSQRCSRCRLRKQSHIDGTRYLELQIAEHFTKADGNSELYVGREGVLPGMNAWPIPHDAPYKENFDKVINAIIEAGLYNKWMKDMLDQARNEGRQKRRALQEKLKEEEDSGGIQMNDDSNSGRNVARPLTIIHLQGPLLLIIIGLGSAGVIFLFEFLIKGFYASK
;
A
#
# COMPACT_ATOMS: atom_id res chain seq x y z
N MET A 1 -7.63 17.10 -25.63
CA MET A 1 -8.19 16.18 -24.61
C MET A 1 -7.63 14.76 -24.71
N VAL A 2 -7.51 14.18 -25.91
CA VAL A 2 -7.06 12.78 -26.12
C VAL A 2 -5.66 12.49 -25.57
N THR A 3 -4.69 13.40 -25.72
CA THR A 3 -3.30 13.18 -25.26
C THR A 3 -3.19 13.07 -23.74
N LYS A 4 -4.04 13.78 -23.00
CA LYS A 4 -4.08 13.72 -21.52
C LYS A 4 -4.61 12.37 -21.03
N MET A 5 -5.53 11.76 -21.79
CA MET A 5 -6.10 10.45 -21.48
C MET A 5 -5.11 9.30 -21.73
N ILE A 6 -4.26 9.40 -22.75
CA ILE A 6 -3.24 8.37 -23.05
C ILE A 6 -2.16 8.34 -21.96
N LEU A 7 -1.74 9.51 -21.45
CA LEU A 7 -0.73 9.61 -20.40
C LEU A 7 -1.20 9.02 -19.07
N THR A 8 -2.44 9.30 -18.66
CA THR A 8 -3.01 8.76 -17.41
C THR A 8 -3.18 7.26 -17.46
N LEU A 9 -3.60 6.71 -18.61
CA LEU A 9 -3.76 5.26 -18.79
C LEU A 9 -2.43 4.52 -18.69
N ASN A 10 -1.36 5.08 -19.27
CA ASN A 10 -0.04 4.47 -19.26
C ASN A 10 0.57 4.49 -17.84
N GLN A 11 0.36 5.55 -17.05
CA GLN A 11 0.81 5.58 -15.66
C GLN A 11 0.07 4.58 -14.76
N SER A 12 -1.25 4.45 -14.88
CA SER A 12 -2.03 3.47 -14.12
C SER A 12 -1.61 2.01 -14.42
N GLN A 13 -1.30 1.72 -15.70
CA GLN A 13 -0.75 0.42 -16.09
C GLN A 13 0.63 0.14 -15.49
N ARG A 14 1.50 1.15 -15.38
CA ARG A 14 2.82 1.00 -14.75
C ARG A 14 2.71 0.68 -13.26
N CYS A 15 1.80 1.35 -12.54
CA CYS A 15 1.56 1.09 -11.12
C CYS A 15 1.07 -0.35 -10.90
N SER A 16 0.13 -0.80 -11.73
CA SER A 16 -0.36 -2.19 -11.72
C SER A 16 0.74 -3.23 -11.95
N ARG A 17 1.72 -2.93 -12.82
CA ARG A 17 2.87 -3.81 -13.06
C ARG A 17 3.86 -3.84 -11.89
N CYS A 18 4.05 -2.74 -11.17
CA CYS A 18 4.94 -2.68 -10.00
C CYS A 18 4.45 -3.58 -8.87
N ARG A 19 3.13 -3.69 -8.68
CA ARG A 19 2.51 -4.60 -7.72
C ARG A 19 2.91 -6.06 -7.97
N LEU A 20 2.88 -6.51 -9.22
CA LEU A 20 3.27 -7.88 -9.59
C LEU A 20 4.74 -8.17 -9.26
N ARG A 21 5.59 -7.14 -9.28
CA ARG A 21 7.03 -7.25 -9.00
C ARG A 21 7.40 -6.95 -7.54
N LYS A 22 6.44 -6.69 -6.65
CA LYS A 22 6.68 -6.26 -5.26
C LYS A 22 7.60 -5.04 -5.17
N GLN A 23 7.50 -4.12 -6.13
CA GLN A 23 8.31 -2.89 -6.17
C GLN A 23 7.56 -1.71 -5.56
N SER A 24 8.28 -0.81 -4.90
CA SER A 24 7.75 0.47 -4.44
C SER A 24 7.68 1.47 -5.60
N HIS A 25 6.62 2.27 -5.65
CA HIS A 25 6.47 3.37 -6.60
C HIS A 25 6.49 4.70 -5.84
N ILE A 26 7.24 5.68 -6.36
CA ILE A 26 7.36 7.02 -5.79
C ILE A 26 6.74 7.98 -6.80
N ASP A 27 5.76 8.75 -6.33
CA ASP A 27 5.10 9.84 -7.04
C ASP A 27 4.52 10.82 -6.00
N GLY A 28 3.88 11.90 -6.44
CA GLY A 28 3.23 12.85 -5.55
C GLY A 28 2.16 12.19 -4.67
N THR A 29 2.19 12.44 -3.36
CA THR A 29 1.28 11.83 -2.36
C THR A 29 -0.19 11.90 -2.78
N ARG A 30 -0.66 13.08 -3.21
CA ARG A 30 -2.06 13.28 -3.63
C ARG A 30 -2.44 12.50 -4.87
N TYR A 31 -1.49 12.38 -5.80
CA TYR A 31 -1.70 11.61 -7.02
C TYR A 31 -1.76 10.10 -6.71
N LEU A 32 -0.89 9.61 -5.83
CA LEU A 32 -0.94 8.23 -5.35
C LEU A 32 -2.23 7.92 -4.59
N GLU A 33 -2.66 8.81 -3.69
CA GLU A 33 -3.95 8.67 -2.97
C GLU A 33 -5.12 8.54 -3.94
N LEU A 34 -5.13 9.36 -4.99
CA LEU A 34 -6.17 9.32 -6.03
C LEU A 34 -6.10 8.02 -6.84
N GLN A 35 -4.93 7.60 -7.30
CA GLN A 35 -4.78 6.32 -8.03
C GLN A 35 -5.23 5.13 -7.18
N ILE A 36 -4.88 5.13 -5.89
CA ILE A 36 -5.29 4.09 -4.95
C ILE A 36 -6.80 4.09 -4.78
N ALA A 37 -7.40 5.27 -4.59
CA ALA A 37 -8.85 5.44 -4.51
C ALA A 37 -9.57 4.88 -5.75
N GLU A 38 -9.11 5.24 -6.96
CA GLU A 38 -9.77 4.86 -8.22
C GLU A 38 -9.60 3.38 -8.58
N HIS A 39 -8.41 2.81 -8.42
CA HIS A 39 -8.07 1.52 -9.02
C HIS A 39 -7.87 0.38 -8.01
N PHE A 40 -7.46 0.72 -6.79
CA PHE A 40 -7.00 -0.26 -5.79
C PHE A 40 -7.91 -0.34 -4.54
N THR A 41 -9.06 0.34 -4.58
CA THR A 41 -10.11 0.20 -3.57
C THR A 41 -11.04 -0.95 -3.92
N LYS A 42 -11.22 -1.89 -2.98
CA LYS A 42 -12.17 -3.00 -3.12
C LYS A 42 -13.63 -2.55 -2.97
N ALA A 43 -14.57 -3.40 -3.35
CA ALA A 43 -16.00 -3.16 -3.14
C ALA A 43 -16.35 -2.93 -1.65
N ASP A 44 -15.59 -3.54 -0.73
CA ASP A 44 -15.72 -3.39 0.73
C ASP A 44 -15.20 -2.04 1.24
N GLY A 45 -14.48 -1.29 0.40
CA GLY A 45 -13.90 0.00 0.77
C GLY A 45 -12.47 -0.04 1.30
N ASN A 46 -11.91 -1.23 1.52
CA ASN A 46 -10.50 -1.39 1.88
C ASN A 46 -9.59 -1.19 0.67
N SER A 47 -8.52 -0.41 0.84
CA SER A 47 -7.47 -0.26 -0.17
C SER A 47 -6.40 -1.33 0.00
N GLU A 48 -5.92 -1.89 -1.11
CA GLU A 48 -4.85 -2.90 -1.08
C GLU A 48 -3.45 -2.28 -0.95
N LEU A 49 -3.34 -1.00 -1.29
CA LEU A 49 -2.13 -0.22 -1.21
C LEU A 49 -2.29 0.86 -0.14
N TYR A 50 -1.18 1.22 0.49
CA TYR A 50 -1.09 2.34 1.42
C TYR A 50 -0.04 3.33 0.91
N VAL A 51 -0.25 4.60 1.23
CA VAL A 51 0.75 5.64 1.00
C VAL A 51 1.56 5.81 2.28
N GLY A 52 2.88 5.94 2.16
CA GLY A 52 3.74 6.24 3.30
C GLY A 52 3.32 7.56 3.97
N ARG A 53 3.52 7.66 5.29
CA ARG A 53 3.09 8.83 6.07
C ARG A 53 3.79 10.13 5.63
N GLU A 54 5.01 10.02 5.14
CA GLU A 54 5.86 11.15 4.80
C GLU A 54 6.30 11.06 3.33
N GLY A 55 6.26 12.19 2.64
CA GLY A 55 6.83 12.34 1.30
C GLY A 55 8.30 12.68 1.39
N VAL A 56 9.13 12.01 0.60
CA VAL A 56 10.58 12.30 0.49
C VAL A 56 10.80 13.72 -0.08
N LEU A 57 9.90 14.15 -0.96
CA LEU A 57 9.93 15.44 -1.61
C LEU A 57 8.64 16.20 -1.30
N PRO A 58 8.72 17.45 -0.78
CA PRO A 58 7.53 18.29 -0.68
C PRO A 58 7.02 18.54 -2.11
N GLY A 59 5.76 18.19 -2.37
CA GLY A 59 5.13 18.45 -3.65
C GLY A 59 4.97 19.95 -3.86
N MET A 60 5.80 20.56 -4.71
CA MET A 60 5.64 21.95 -5.11
C MET A 60 4.61 22.03 -6.23
N ASN A 61 3.42 22.54 -5.92
CA ASN A 61 2.44 22.93 -6.94
C ASN A 61 2.62 24.42 -7.20
N ALA A 62 3.00 24.79 -8.42
CA ALA A 62 3.18 26.17 -8.83
C ALA A 62 2.42 26.44 -10.12
N TRP A 63 1.95 27.69 -10.27
CA TRP A 63 1.34 28.17 -11.49
C TRP A 63 2.37 28.94 -12.30
N PRO A 64 2.59 28.61 -13.59
CA PRO A 64 3.51 29.37 -14.43
C PRO A 64 2.87 30.72 -14.76
N ILE A 65 3.26 31.75 -14.03
CA ILE A 65 2.82 33.13 -14.23
C ILE A 65 4.01 33.91 -14.81
N PRO A 66 3.83 34.68 -15.90
CA PRO A 66 4.92 35.49 -16.43
C PRO A 66 5.35 36.53 -15.39
N HIS A 67 6.66 36.85 -15.37
CA HIS A 67 7.28 37.64 -14.31
C HIS A 67 6.59 39.00 -14.09
N ASP A 68 6.11 39.62 -15.16
CA ASP A 68 5.56 40.99 -15.14
C ASP A 68 4.02 41.02 -15.23
N ALA A 69 3.35 39.94 -14.82
CA ALA A 69 1.89 39.90 -14.77
C ALA A 69 1.32 40.89 -13.73
N PRO A 70 0.54 41.92 -14.13
CA PRO A 70 0.00 42.91 -13.19
C PRO A 70 -1.02 42.32 -12.21
N TYR A 71 -1.54 41.12 -12.49
CA TYR A 71 -2.51 40.43 -11.64
C TYR A 71 -1.88 39.46 -10.64
N LYS A 72 -0.56 39.27 -10.66
CA LYS A 72 0.12 38.26 -9.82
C LYS A 72 -0.20 38.43 -8.33
N GLU A 73 -0.10 39.65 -7.81
CA GLU A 73 -0.36 39.94 -6.39
C GLU A 73 -1.81 39.67 -6.00
N ASN A 74 -2.76 40.01 -6.86
CA ASN A 74 -4.18 39.77 -6.62
C ASN A 74 -4.50 38.27 -6.69
N PHE A 75 -3.87 37.54 -7.61
CA PHE A 75 -4.00 36.09 -7.70
C PHE A 75 -3.47 35.40 -6.44
N ASP A 76 -2.28 35.77 -5.98
CA ASP A 76 -1.67 35.19 -4.77
C ASP A 76 -2.54 35.44 -3.53
N LYS A 77 -3.13 36.64 -3.39
CA LYS A 77 -4.08 36.96 -2.31
C LYS A 77 -5.32 36.05 -2.33
N VAL A 78 -5.90 35.83 -3.51
CA VAL A 78 -7.09 34.96 -3.66
C VAL A 78 -6.73 33.50 -3.36
N ILE A 79 -5.60 33.01 -3.84
CA ILE A 79 -5.14 31.64 -3.57
C ILE A 79 -4.91 31.44 -2.06
N ASN A 80 -4.24 32.38 -1.39
CA ASN A 80 -4.05 32.32 0.05
C ASN A 80 -5.38 32.35 0.80
N ALA A 81 -6.32 33.20 0.41
CA ALA A 81 -7.66 33.23 1.00
C ALA A 81 -8.41 31.89 0.85
N ILE A 82 -8.28 31.21 -0.30
CA ILE A 82 -8.87 29.88 -0.54
C ILE A 82 -8.23 28.81 0.36
N ILE A 83 -6.91 28.88 0.54
CA ILE A 83 -6.16 27.95 1.40
C ILE A 83 -6.52 28.18 2.87
N GLU A 84 -6.52 29.43 3.32
CA GLU A 84 -6.87 29.83 4.69
C GLU A 84 -8.33 29.49 5.04
N ALA A 85 -9.25 29.64 4.08
CA ALA A 85 -10.63 29.19 4.23
C ALA A 85 -10.77 27.65 4.29
N GLY A 86 -9.69 26.89 4.06
CA GLY A 86 -9.70 25.43 4.06
C GLY A 86 -10.41 24.81 2.85
N LEU A 87 -10.80 25.61 1.86
CA LEU A 87 -11.59 25.16 0.72
C LEU A 87 -10.79 24.19 -0.17
N TYR A 88 -9.48 24.42 -0.29
CA TYR A 88 -8.57 23.50 -0.98
C TYR A 88 -8.57 22.09 -0.37
N ASN A 89 -8.45 22.00 0.96
CA ASN A 89 -8.43 20.72 1.66
C ASN A 89 -9.77 19.98 1.54
N LYS A 90 -10.88 20.72 1.65
CA LYS A 90 -12.22 20.19 1.45
C LYS A 90 -12.38 19.63 0.03
N TRP A 91 -12.03 20.42 -0.99
CA TRP A 91 -12.13 20.01 -2.38
C TRP A 91 -11.31 18.75 -2.67
N MET A 92 -10.08 18.67 -2.15
CA MET A 92 -9.24 17.48 -2.29
C MET A 92 -9.88 16.25 -1.64
N LYS A 93 -10.48 16.40 -0.46
CA LYS A 93 -11.19 15.31 0.22
C LYS A 93 -12.41 14.86 -0.59
N ASP A 94 -13.22 15.80 -1.05
CA ASP A 94 -14.42 15.52 -1.85
C ASP A 94 -14.05 14.79 -3.16
N MET A 95 -12.96 15.20 -3.82
CA MET A 95 -12.42 14.52 -5.00
C MET A 95 -11.98 13.07 -4.71
N LEU A 96 -11.29 12.83 -3.60
CA LEU A 96 -10.88 11.47 -3.21
C LEU A 96 -12.08 10.60 -2.86
N ASP A 97 -13.08 11.15 -2.16
CA ASP A 97 -14.29 10.42 -1.80
C ASP A 97 -15.14 10.12 -3.04
N GLN A 98 -15.24 11.05 -3.99
CA GLN A 98 -15.84 10.80 -5.30
C GLN A 98 -15.12 9.68 -6.04
N ALA A 99 -13.79 9.74 -6.15
CA ALA A 99 -12.98 8.73 -6.82
C ALA A 99 -13.16 7.33 -6.20
N ARG A 100 -13.23 7.24 -4.86
CA ARG A 100 -13.54 5.98 -4.14
C ARG A 100 -14.93 5.45 -4.51
N ASN A 101 -15.93 6.32 -4.54
CA ASN A 101 -17.29 5.93 -4.85
C ASN A 101 -17.42 5.44 -6.30
N GLU A 102 -16.83 6.16 -7.25
CA GLU A 102 -16.79 5.75 -8.66
C GLU A 102 -16.03 4.44 -8.85
N GLY A 103 -14.89 4.28 -8.16
CA GLY A 103 -14.12 3.02 -8.16
C GLY A 103 -14.95 1.84 -7.65
N ARG A 104 -15.67 2.02 -6.53
CA ARG A 104 -16.58 1.00 -5.98
C ARG A 104 -17.71 0.64 -6.95
N GLN A 105 -18.35 1.63 -7.56
CA GLN A 105 -19.42 1.42 -8.54
C GLN A 105 -18.92 0.61 -9.74
N LYS A 106 -17.76 0.99 -10.32
CA LYS A 106 -17.16 0.27 -11.45
C LYS A 106 -16.81 -1.18 -11.10
N ARG A 107 -16.32 -1.44 -9.88
CA ARG A 107 -16.00 -2.80 -9.42
C ARG A 107 -17.23 -3.65 -9.20
N ARG A 108 -18.30 -3.08 -8.63
CA ARG A 108 -19.58 -3.79 -8.46
C ARG A 108 -20.18 -4.17 -9.81
N ALA A 109 -20.25 -3.21 -10.73
CA ALA A 109 -20.76 -3.46 -12.09
C ALA A 109 -19.91 -4.51 -12.84
N LEU A 110 -18.59 -4.53 -12.66
CA LEU A 110 -17.74 -5.56 -13.26
C LEU A 110 -17.97 -6.93 -12.62
N GLN A 111 -18.13 -6.99 -11.29
CA GLN A 111 -18.38 -8.23 -10.58
C GLN A 111 -19.75 -8.82 -10.94
N GLU A 112 -20.76 -7.98 -11.14
CA GLU A 112 -22.09 -8.40 -11.63
C GLU A 112 -21.97 -9.01 -13.02
N LYS A 113 -21.25 -8.36 -13.95
CA LYS A 113 -21.00 -8.91 -15.30
C LYS A 113 -20.29 -10.25 -15.29
N LEU A 114 -19.27 -10.41 -14.43
CA LEU A 114 -18.55 -11.68 -14.32
C LEU A 114 -19.43 -12.81 -13.80
N LYS A 115 -20.35 -12.52 -12.85
CA LYS A 115 -21.32 -13.51 -12.37
C LYS A 115 -22.32 -13.89 -13.46
N GLU A 116 -22.81 -12.93 -14.23
CA GLU A 116 -23.71 -13.20 -15.36
C GLU A 116 -23.03 -14.06 -16.43
N GLU A 117 -21.74 -13.84 -16.69
CA GLU A 117 -20.92 -14.66 -17.60
C GLU A 117 -20.69 -16.08 -17.05
N GLU A 118 -20.43 -16.24 -15.74
CA GLU A 118 -20.29 -17.55 -15.08
C GLU A 118 -21.60 -18.35 -15.15
N ASP A 119 -22.74 -17.72 -14.88
CA ASP A 119 -24.07 -18.36 -14.92
C ASP A 119 -24.48 -18.76 -16.34
N SER A 120 -24.07 -17.97 -17.35
CA SER A 120 -24.35 -18.27 -18.77
C SER A 120 -23.34 -19.24 -19.39
N GLY A 121 -22.16 -19.38 -18.78
CA GLY A 121 -20.98 -20.04 -19.33
C GLY A 121 -20.80 -21.51 -18.97
N GLY A 122 -21.69 -22.13 -18.19
CA GLY A 122 -21.93 -23.58 -18.15
C GLY A 122 -20.72 -24.54 -18.01
N ILE A 123 -19.57 -24.09 -17.50
CA ILE A 123 -18.43 -24.96 -17.19
C ILE A 123 -18.26 -24.93 -15.67
N GLN A 124 -18.86 -25.92 -15.01
CA GLN A 124 -18.59 -26.23 -13.60
C GLN A 124 -17.12 -26.62 -13.44
N MET A 125 -16.23 -25.64 -13.24
CA MET A 125 -15.05 -25.91 -12.43
C MET A 125 -15.46 -25.78 -10.97
N ASN A 126 -15.73 -26.93 -10.35
CA ASN A 126 -15.61 -27.11 -8.91
C ASN A 126 -14.20 -26.65 -8.51
N ASP A 127 -14.06 -25.42 -8.06
CA ASP A 127 -12.94 -25.03 -7.22
C ASP A 127 -13.49 -24.41 -5.94
N ASP A 128 -13.44 -25.23 -4.90
CA ASP A 128 -13.77 -24.97 -3.51
C ASP A 128 -12.90 -23.84 -2.92
N SER A 129 -13.09 -22.61 -3.40
CA SER A 129 -12.37 -21.43 -2.90
C SER A 129 -13.33 -20.34 -2.42
N ASN A 130 -14.52 -20.73 -1.98
CA ASN A 130 -15.38 -19.89 -1.15
C ASN A 130 -14.92 -19.95 0.31
N SER A 131 -13.88 -19.18 0.65
CA SER A 131 -13.66 -18.78 2.03
C SER A 131 -13.21 -17.33 2.13
N GLY A 132 -14.20 -16.44 2.00
CA GLY A 132 -14.21 -15.11 2.61
C GLY A 132 -14.30 -15.15 4.14
N ARG A 133 -13.76 -16.20 4.79
CA ARG A 133 -13.49 -16.20 6.22
C ARG A 133 -12.07 -15.68 6.37
N ASN A 134 -11.85 -14.84 7.37
CA ASN A 134 -10.52 -14.44 7.84
C ASN A 134 -9.65 -15.70 8.00
N VAL A 135 -8.94 -16.09 6.95
CA VAL A 135 -7.93 -17.13 7.01
C VAL A 135 -6.91 -16.54 7.96
N ALA A 136 -6.95 -17.01 9.21
CA ALA A 136 -5.95 -16.71 10.22
C ALA A 136 -4.62 -16.88 9.51
N ARG A 137 -3.96 -15.76 9.20
CA ARG A 137 -2.68 -15.79 8.50
C ARG A 137 -1.82 -16.74 9.31
N PRO A 138 -1.39 -17.88 8.76
CA PRO A 138 -0.61 -18.83 9.53
C PRO A 138 0.57 -18.06 10.11
N LEU A 139 0.78 -18.18 11.43
CA LEU A 139 1.84 -17.46 12.13
C LEU A 139 3.14 -17.71 11.37
N THR A 140 3.56 -16.71 10.60
CA THR A 140 4.76 -16.83 9.78
C THR A 140 5.94 -16.98 10.73
N ILE A 141 6.93 -17.79 10.33
CA ILE A 141 8.17 -18.10 11.09
C ILE A 141 8.84 -16.85 11.70
N ILE A 142 8.60 -15.69 11.08
CA ILE A 142 9.04 -14.35 11.51
C ILE A 142 8.59 -14.02 12.94
N HIS A 143 7.39 -14.44 13.37
CA HIS A 143 6.90 -14.22 14.74
C HIS A 143 7.48 -15.21 15.76
N LEU A 144 8.03 -16.33 15.31
CA LEU A 144 8.71 -17.33 16.14
C LEU A 144 10.21 -17.05 16.30
N GLN A 145 10.73 -15.98 15.70
CA GLN A 145 12.14 -15.62 15.75
C GLN A 145 12.62 -15.34 17.18
N GLY A 146 11.81 -14.66 18.00
CA GLY A 146 12.15 -14.38 19.40
C GLY A 146 12.33 -15.67 20.23
N PRO A 147 11.30 -16.54 20.31
CA PRO A 147 11.41 -17.81 21.02
C PRO A 147 12.52 -18.74 20.52
N LEU A 148 12.74 -18.84 19.20
CA LEU A 148 13.83 -19.64 18.64
C LEU A 148 15.21 -19.14 19.08
N LEU A 149 15.39 -17.81 19.12
CA LEU A 149 16.65 -17.21 19.54
C LEU A 149 16.94 -17.50 21.01
N LEU A 150 15.92 -17.46 21.88
CA LEU A 150 16.06 -17.86 23.29
C LEU A 150 16.46 -19.33 23.44
N ILE A 151 15.91 -20.23 22.63
CA ILE A 151 16.28 -21.66 22.64
C ILE A 151 17.73 -21.83 22.23
N ILE A 152 18.19 -21.16 21.18
CA ILE A 152 19.59 -21.24 20.72
C ILE A 152 20.56 -20.71 21.78
N ILE A 153 20.24 -19.59 22.43
CA ILE A 153 21.06 -19.05 23.52
C ILE A 153 21.09 -20.02 24.71
N GLY A 154 19.94 -20.57 25.10
CA GLY A 154 19.86 -21.55 26.17
C GLY A 154 20.68 -22.80 25.88
N LEU A 155 20.54 -23.36 24.67
CA LEU A 155 21.31 -24.52 24.25
C LEU A 155 22.82 -24.24 24.21
N GLY A 156 23.22 -23.06 23.73
CA GLY A 156 24.61 -22.62 23.74
C GLY A 156 25.19 -22.53 25.15
N SER A 157 24.45 -21.91 26.08
CA SER A 157 24.88 -21.82 27.48
C SER A 157 25.05 -23.18 28.16
N ALA A 158 24.11 -24.10 27.93
CA ALA A 158 24.19 -25.47 28.45
C ALA A 158 25.41 -26.23 27.89
N GLY A 159 25.70 -26.07 26.60
CA GLY A 159 26.90 -26.64 25.97
C GLY A 159 28.20 -26.13 26.59
N VAL A 160 28.29 -24.83 26.88
CA VAL A 160 29.47 -24.23 27.54
C VAL A 160 29.67 -24.81 28.94
N ILE A 161 28.60 -24.92 29.74
CA ILE A 161 28.67 -25.51 31.09
C ILE A 161 29.15 -26.96 31.02
N PHE A 162 28.63 -27.75 30.07
CA PHE A 162 29.01 -29.15 29.91
C PHE A 162 30.49 -29.32 29.52
N LEU A 163 31.01 -28.49 28.61
CA LEU A 163 32.43 -28.48 28.26
C LEU A 163 33.31 -28.12 29.47
N PHE A 164 32.85 -27.17 30.29
CA PHE A 164 33.58 -26.76 31.49
C PHE A 164 33.65 -27.89 32.53
N GLU A 165 32.54 -28.58 32.77
CA GLU A 165 32.52 -29.77 33.64
C GLU A 165 33.42 -30.89 33.12
N PHE A 166 33.43 -31.11 31.81
CA PHE A 166 34.26 -32.13 31.18
C PHE A 166 35.76 -31.83 31.38
N LEU A 167 36.17 -30.57 31.20
CA LEU A 167 37.55 -30.13 31.45
C LEU A 167 37.96 -30.31 32.91
N ILE A 168 37.08 -29.94 33.85
CA ILE A 168 37.34 -30.12 35.29
C ILE A 168 37.51 -31.61 35.61
N LYS A 169 36.57 -32.46 35.19
CA LYS A 169 36.63 -33.91 35.44
C LYS A 169 37.88 -34.55 34.83
N GLY A 170 38.27 -34.14 33.62
CA GLY A 170 39.50 -34.61 32.98
C GLY A 170 40.76 -34.23 33.78
N PHE A 171 40.80 -33.00 34.31
CA PHE A 171 41.94 -32.56 35.13
C PHE A 171 42.03 -33.32 36.47
N TYR A 172 40.89 -33.60 37.10
CA TYR A 172 40.85 -34.40 38.33
C TYR A 172 41.20 -35.87 38.12
N ALA A 173 40.83 -36.46 36.99
CA ALA A 173 41.16 -37.86 36.67
C ALA A 173 42.65 -38.07 36.34
N SER A 174 43.36 -37.00 35.97
CA SER A 174 44.79 -37.06 35.64
C SER A 174 45.72 -36.88 36.85
N LYS A 175 45.18 -36.58 38.04
CA LYS A 175 45.92 -36.50 39.31
C LYS A 175 45.67 -37.74 40.14
#